data_AF-A0A9E1UJD7-F1
#
_entry.id   AF-A0A9E1UJD7-F1
#
_cell.length_a   1.000
_cell.length_b   1.000
_cell.length_c   1.000
_cell.angle_alpha   90.00
_cell.angle_beta   90.00
_cell.angle_gamma   90.00
#
_symmetry.space_group_name_H-M   'P 1'
#
loop_
_entity.id
_entity.type
_entity.pdbx_description
1 polymer ?
#
loop_
_entity_poly.entity_id
_entity_poly.type
_entity_poly.pdbx_seq_one_letter_code
_entity_poly.pdbx_strand_id
1 'polypeptide(L)' 'LELIGIDRLTLSGFGFQAEVAYRCQQAGMDVIEQPYVFMERTAGKSKMSLGIVVEAFFALSWMRIRG' A
#
# COMPACT_ATOMS: atom_id res chain seq x y z
N LEU A 1 -15.02 2.36 4.61
CA LEU A 1 -13.93 1.37 4.39
C LEU A 1 -14.42 0.11 3.67
N GLU A 2 -15.71 -0.26 3.76
CA GLU A 2 -16.28 -1.37 2.95
C GLU A 2 -16.31 -1.09 1.44
N LEU A 3 -16.39 0.20 1.05
CA LEU A 3 -16.42 0.63 -0.36
C LEU A 3 -15.16 0.30 -1.18
N ILE A 4 -14.01 0.09 -0.53
CA ILE A 4 -12.73 -0.22 -1.21
C ILE A 4 -12.39 -1.72 -1.21
N GLY A 5 -13.25 -2.58 -0.64
CA GLY A 5 -13.05 -4.03 -0.61
C GLY A 5 -11.76 -4.45 0.11
N ILE A 6 -11.65 -4.15 1.41
CA ILE A 6 -10.48 -4.51 2.24
C ILE A 6 -10.24 -6.02 2.25
N ASP A 7 -11.31 -6.80 2.15
CA ASP A 7 -11.33 -8.25 1.99
C ASP A 7 -10.64 -8.75 0.71
N ARG A 8 -10.41 -7.87 -0.28
CA ARG A 8 -9.74 -8.18 -1.55
C ARG A 8 -8.31 -7.62 -1.63
N LEU A 9 -7.76 -7.15 -0.52
CA LEU A 9 -6.36 -6.73 -0.47
C LEU A 9 -5.45 -7.93 -0.73
N THR A 10 -4.53 -7.76 -1.66
CA THR A 10 -3.62 -8.82 -2.12
C THR A 10 -2.18 -8.61 -1.62
N LEU A 11 -1.81 -7.35 -1.37
CA LEU A 11 -0.49 -6.95 -0.88
C LEU A 11 -0.45 -7.02 0.65
N SER A 12 0.66 -7.55 1.16
CA SER A 12 0.95 -7.61 2.60
C SER A 12 2.14 -6.69 2.96
N GLY A 13 2.29 -6.36 4.25
CA GLY A 13 3.37 -5.48 4.71
C GLY A 13 3.31 -4.09 4.09
N PHE A 14 4.45 -3.47 3.77
CA PHE A 14 4.46 -2.10 3.22
C PHE A 14 3.66 -1.92 1.91
N GLY A 15 3.45 -3.00 1.14
CA GLY A 15 2.65 -2.96 -0.09
C GLY A 15 1.17 -2.69 0.15
N PHE A 16 0.61 -3.13 1.30
CA PHE A 16 -0.84 -2.98 1.56
C PHE A 16 -1.26 -1.50 1.57
N GLN A 17 -0.40 -0.62 2.11
CA GLN A 17 -0.69 0.81 2.22
C GLN A 17 -0.83 1.44 0.83
N ALA A 18 0.01 1.02 -0.12
CA ALA A 18 -0.05 1.47 -1.50
C ALA A 18 -1.32 0.96 -2.22
N GLU A 19 -1.73 -0.30 -1.98
CA GLU A 19 -2.98 -0.85 -2.54
C GLU A 19 -4.22 -0.13 -2.01
N VAL A 20 -4.25 0.16 -0.71
CA VAL A 20 -5.36 0.91 -0.08
C VAL A 20 -5.45 2.32 -0.68
N ALA A 21 -4.33 3.04 -0.78
CA ALA A 21 -4.29 4.36 -1.40
C ALA A 21 -4.78 4.32 -2.85
N TYR A 22 -4.32 3.35 -3.63
CA TYR A 22 -4.73 3.17 -5.03
C TYR A 22 -6.24 2.90 -5.16
N ARG A 23 -6.82 2.03 -4.33
CA ARG A 23 -8.26 1.76 -4.37
C ARG A 23 -9.10 2.94 -3.91
N CYS A 24 -8.66 3.69 -2.90
CA CYS A 24 -9.32 4.94 -2.50
C CYS A 24 -9.33 5.94 -3.66
N GLN A 25 -8.21 6.10 -4.37
CA GLN A 25 -8.14 6.97 -5.55
C GLN A 25 -9.07 6.49 -6.67
N GLN A 26 -9.12 5.19 -6.96
CA GLN A 26 -10.07 4.63 -7.95
C GLN A 26 -11.53 4.85 -7.54
N ALA A 27 -11.85 4.83 -6.24
CA ALA A 27 -13.18 5.10 -5.72
C ALA A 27 -13.54 6.60 -5.68
N GLY A 28 -12.64 7.48 -6.15
CA GLY A 28 -12.85 8.94 -6.13
C GLY A 28 -12.77 9.56 -4.73
N MET A 29 -12.12 8.90 -3.78
CA MET A 29 -11.94 9.39 -2.42
C MET A 29 -10.67 10.24 -2.30
N ASP A 30 -10.72 11.24 -1.42
CA ASP A 30 -9.53 12.02 -1.06
C ASP A 30 -8.58 11.17 -0.21
N VAL A 31 -7.30 11.12 -0.62
CA VAL A 31 -6.23 10.44 0.11
C VAL A 31 -5.23 11.48 0.58
N ILE A 32 -5.06 11.58 1.90
CA ILE A 32 -4.12 12.51 2.54
C ILE A 32 -3.00 11.73 3.24
N GLU A 33 -1.77 12.26 3.16
CA GLU A 33 -0.63 11.68 3.86
C GLU A 33 -0.46 12.35 5.23
N GLN A 34 -0.62 11.57 6.30
CA GLN A 34 -0.35 12.05 7.65
C GLN A 34 1.06 11.60 8.08
N PRO A 35 2.00 12.53 8.34
CA PRO A 35 3.32 12.16 8.83
C PRO A 35 3.20 11.62 10.26
N TYR A 36 3.84 10.47 10.52
CA TYR A 36 3.92 9.85 11.83
C TYR A 36 5.32 9.30 12.08
N VAL A 37 5.78 9.40 13.33
CA VAL A 37 7.11 8.95 13.75
C VAL A 37 6.95 7.75 14.67
N PHE A 38 7.65 6.66 14.34
CA PHE A 38 7.74 5.51 15.24
C PHE A 38 8.74 5.82 16.35
N MET A 39 8.26 5.98 17.59
CA MET A 39 9.12 6.30 18.75
C MET A 39 10.12 5.18 19.08
N GLU A 40 9.83 3.92 18.73
CA GLU A 40 10.75 2.79 18.88
C GLU A 40 11.32 2.36 17.53
N ARG A 41 12.49 2.90 17.19
CA ARG A 41 13.37 2.33 16.15
C ARG A 41 14.69 1.92 16.76
N THR A 42 14.64 0.94 17.65
CA THR A 42 15.83 0.32 18.21
C THR A 42 16.45 -0.60 17.15
N ALA A 43 17.49 -0.11 16.49
CA ALA A 43 18.48 -0.83 15.67
C ALA A 43 18.02 -2.14 14.99
N GLY A 44 17.64 -2.06 13.70
CA GLY A 44 17.44 -3.23 12.86
C GLY A 44 17.46 -2.86 11.38
N LYS A 45 18.03 -3.73 10.54
CA LYS A 45 18.06 -3.59 9.08
C LYS A 45 16.68 -3.20 8.54
N SER A 46 16.65 -2.35 7.51
CA SER A 46 15.41 -1.90 6.84
C SER A 46 14.44 -3.07 6.65
N LYS A 47 13.20 -2.91 7.16
CA LYS A 47 12.09 -3.84 6.88
C LYS A 47 11.59 -3.71 5.43
N MET A 48 12.09 -2.71 4.70
CA MET A 48 11.83 -2.49 3.28
C MET A 48 12.95 -3.13 2.45
N SER A 49 12.59 -4.01 1.52
CA SER A 49 13.50 -4.62 0.55
C SER A 49 13.13 -4.20 -0.87
N LEU A 50 14.09 -4.25 -1.79
CA LEU A 50 13.85 -3.97 -3.21
C LEU A 50 12.78 -4.90 -3.80
N GLY A 51 12.71 -6.15 -3.31
CA GLY A 51 11.68 -7.11 -3.70
C GLY A 51 10.27 -6.65 -3.36
N ILE A 52 10.05 -6.08 -2.17
CA ILE A 52 8.74 -5.54 -1.76
C ILE A 52 8.30 -4.38 -2.68
N VAL A 53 9.25 -3.53 -3.09
CA VAL A 53 8.97 -2.41 -4.00
C VAL A 53 8.55 -2.92 -5.38
N VAL A 54 9.29 -3.90 -5.91
CA VAL A 54 9.01 -4.49 -7.22
C VAL A 54 7.67 -5.23 -7.23
N GLU A 55 7.37 -6.00 -6.18
CA GLU A 55 6.09 -6.70 -6.03
C GLU A 55 4.91 -5.71 -6.00
N ALA A 56 5.02 -4.65 -5.19
CA ALA A 56 3.98 -3.62 -5.12
C ALA A 56 3.80 -2.90 -6.47
N PHE A 57 4.88 -2.59 -7.18
CA PHE A 57 4.82 -1.96 -8.50
C PHE A 57 4.09 -2.82 -9.53
N PHE A 58 4.43 -4.11 -9.62
CA PHE A 58 3.77 -5.03 -10.55
C PHE A 58 2.30 -5.26 -10.19
N ALA A 59 1.98 -5.42 -8.90
CA ALA A 59 0.60 -5.60 -8.45
C ALA A 59 -0.28 -4.38 -8.79
N LEU A 60 0.20 -3.17 -8.52
CA LEU A 60 -0.52 -1.93 -8.86
C LEU A 60 -0.67 -1.74 -10.37
N SER A 61 0.39 -2.03 -11.14
CA SER A 61 0.35 -1.97 -12.61
C SER A 61 -0.67 -2.96 -13.18
N TRP A 62 -0.74 -4.17 -12.62
CA TRP A 62 -1.71 -5.19 -13.01
C TRP A 62 -3.15 -4.79 -12.67
N MET A 63 -3.37 -4.21 -11.48
CA MET A 63 -4.68 -3.67 -11.10
C MET A 63 -5.13 -2.53 -12.03
N ARG A 64 -4.19 -1.69 -12.47
CA ARG A 64 -4.48 -0.60 -13.42
C ARG A 64 -4.84 -1.07 -14.83
N ILE A 65 -4.35 -2.23 -15.26
CA ILE A 65 -4.64 -2.79 -16.59
C ILE A 65 -5.93 -3.62 -16.58
N ARG A 66 -6.31 -4.22 -15.44
CA ARG A 66 -7.51 -5.05 -15.31
C ARG A 66 -8.76 -4.33 -14.81
N GLY A 67 -8.63 -3.13 -14.26
CA GLY A 67 -9.73 -2.23 -13.89
C GLY A 67 -10.07 -1.28 -15.01
#